data_AF-A0A3L6JJ33-F1
#
_entry.id   AF-A0A3L6JJ33-F1
#
_cell.length_a   1.000
_cell.length_b   1.000
_cell.length_c   1.000
_cell.angle_alpha   90.00
_cell.angle_beta   90.00
_cell.angle_gamma   90.00
#
_symmetry.space_group_name_H-M   'P 1'
#
loop_
_entity.id
_entity.type
_entity.pdbx_description
1 polymer ?
#
loop_
_entity_poly.entity_id
_entity_poly.type
_entity_poly.pdbx_seq_one_letter_code
_entity_poly.pdbx_strand_id
1 'polypeptide(L)'
;MTVDEIIESVQKKIEEFPEPHRSEVLDMWDEWVNTNPESPLYVSWAEFSSRFDDQIALFTERRVFLKRVKNELRELEVPLKTWQKVAKGLAAVASVFLIVFLAISRVFRVTD
;
A
#
# COMPACT_ATOMS: atom_id res chain seq x y z
N MET A 1 12.15 8.98 -6.90
CA MET A 1 12.03 7.81 -7.78
C MET A 1 10.96 8.15 -8.80
N THR A 2 11.27 8.10 -10.09
CA THR A 2 10.29 8.32 -11.17
C THR A 2 9.41 7.08 -11.34
N VAL A 3 8.26 7.21 -12.01
CA VAL A 3 7.36 6.09 -12.31
C VAL A 3 8.11 4.96 -13.04
N ASP A 4 8.94 5.31 -14.03
CA ASP A 4 9.74 4.35 -14.79
C ASP A 4 10.74 3.58 -13.91
N GLU A 5 11.39 4.26 -12.95
CA GLU A 5 12.29 3.62 -12.00
C GLU A 5 11.54 2.63 -11.07
N ILE A 6 10.30 2.96 -10.68
CA ILE A 6 9.45 2.04 -9.89
C ILE A 6 9.13 0.81 -10.72
N ILE A 7 8.69 1.01 -11.96
CA ILE A 7 8.29 -0.07 -12.87
C ILE A 7 9.47 -1.02 -13.10
N GLU A 8 10.65 -0.50 -13.43
CA GLU A 8 11.85 -1.32 -13.65
C GLU A 8 12.25 -2.09 -12.37
N SER A 9 12.16 -1.46 -11.21
CA SER A 9 12.50 -2.10 -9.93
C SER A 9 11.54 -3.25 -9.60
N VAL A 10 10.24 -3.09 -9.86
CA VAL A 10 9.24 -4.13 -9.59
C VAL A 10 9.33 -5.25 -10.62
N GLN A 11 9.61 -4.95 -11.89
CA GLN A 11 9.83 -5.96 -12.92
C GLN A 11 10.96 -6.93 -12.54
N LYS A 12 12.11 -6.41 -12.08
CA LYS A 12 13.22 -7.24 -11.57
C LYS A 12 12.81 -8.15 -10.41
N LYS A 13 11.88 -7.68 -9.56
CA LYS A 13 11.33 -8.49 -8.46
C LYS A 13 10.41 -9.61 -8.95
N ILE A 14 9.65 -9.36 -10.02
CA ILE A 14 8.80 -10.38 -10.65
C ILE A 14 9.66 -11.46 -11.30
N GLU A 15 10.79 -11.11 -11.94
CA GLU A 15 11.73 -12.08 -12.53
C GLU A 15 12.31 -13.08 -11.51
N GLU A 16 12.35 -12.73 -10.22
CA GLU A 16 12.78 -13.61 -9.12
C GLU A 16 11.72 -14.64 -8.71
N PHE A 17 10.48 -14.58 -9.24
CA PHE A 17 9.39 -15.49 -8.85
C PHE A 17 9.63 -16.92 -9.37
N PRO A 18 9.13 -17.97 -8.69
CA PRO A 18 9.21 -19.34 -9.19
C PRO A 18 8.29 -19.55 -10.40
N GLU A 19 8.71 -20.44 -11.32
CA GLU A 19 7.81 -20.93 -12.38
C GLU A 19 6.71 -21.83 -11.79
N PRO A 20 5.50 -21.88 -12.39
CA PRO A 20 5.07 -21.20 -13.63
C PRO A 20 4.59 -19.75 -13.42
N HIS A 21 4.53 -19.27 -12.18
CA HIS A 21 3.89 -17.99 -11.84
C HIS A 21 4.65 -16.78 -12.38
N ARG A 22 5.96 -16.90 -12.58
CA ARG A 22 6.80 -15.84 -13.14
C ARG A 22 6.32 -15.41 -14.52
N SER A 23 6.19 -16.35 -15.45
CA SER A 23 5.77 -16.07 -16.83
C SER A 23 4.36 -15.47 -16.86
N GLU A 24 3.41 -16.08 -16.13
CA GLU A 24 2.04 -15.54 -16.02
C GLU A 24 2.01 -14.10 -15.50
N VAL A 25 2.77 -13.79 -14.45
CA VAL A 25 2.77 -12.45 -13.83
C VAL A 25 3.52 -11.44 -14.69
N LEU A 26 4.60 -11.84 -15.39
CA LEU A 26 5.31 -10.97 -16.33
C LEU A 26 4.43 -10.57 -17.51
N ASP A 27 3.69 -11.52 -18.10
CA ASP A 27 2.77 -11.23 -19.20
C ASP A 27 1.70 -10.20 -18.77
N MET A 28 1.11 -10.41 -17.59
CA MET A 28 0.15 -9.46 -17.00
C MET A 28 0.78 -8.11 -16.67
N TRP A 29 2.03 -8.11 -16.21
CA TRP A 29 2.78 -6.91 -15.88
C TRP A 29 3.04 -6.07 -17.12
N ASP A 30 3.53 -6.67 -18.19
CA ASP A 30 3.81 -6.00 -19.45
C ASP A 30 2.51 -5.45 -20.08
N GLU A 31 1.41 -6.20 -20.02
CA GLU A 31 0.09 -5.72 -20.45
C GLU A 31 -0.32 -4.46 -19.66
N TRP A 32 -0.15 -4.48 -18.33
CA TRP A 32 -0.47 -3.33 -17.49
C TRP A 32 0.43 -2.13 -17.77
N VAL A 33 1.74 -2.31 -17.91
CA VAL A 33 2.69 -1.21 -18.22
C VAL A 33 2.34 -0.55 -19.55
N ASN A 34 1.92 -1.33 -20.55
CA ASN A 34 1.47 -0.81 -21.85
C ASN A 34 0.21 0.06 -21.76
N THR A 35 -0.56 0.00 -20.66
CA THR A 35 -1.68 0.93 -20.41
C THR A 35 -1.23 2.33 -19.96
N ASN A 36 0.08 2.55 -19.79
CA ASN A 36 0.69 3.78 -19.29
C ASN A 36 0.07 4.22 -17.95
N PRO A 37 0.23 3.40 -16.88
CA PRO A 37 -0.46 3.61 -15.62
C PRO A 37 0.02 4.88 -14.91
N GLU A 38 -0.93 5.64 -14.38
CA GLU A 38 -0.64 6.82 -13.54
C GLU A 38 -0.62 6.44 -12.06
N SER A 39 0.12 7.22 -11.26
CA SER A 39 0.12 7.04 -9.80
C SER A 39 -1.28 7.31 -9.20
N PRO A 40 -1.69 6.55 -8.17
CA PRO A 40 -0.90 5.55 -7.45
C PRO A 40 -0.87 4.19 -8.15
N LEU A 41 0.32 3.75 -8.53
CA LEU A 41 0.58 2.51 -9.27
C LEU A 41 0.06 1.29 -8.51
N TYR A 42 0.18 1.24 -7.17
CA TYR A 42 -0.35 0.11 -6.39
C TYR A 42 -1.88 0.00 -6.44
N VAL A 43 -2.59 1.10 -6.71
CA VAL A 43 -4.06 1.10 -6.88
C VAL A 43 -4.41 0.67 -8.29
N SER A 44 -3.77 1.27 -9.30
CA SER A 44 -3.95 0.92 -10.71
C SER A 44 -3.66 -0.57 -10.97
N TRP A 45 -2.56 -1.10 -10.43
CA TRP A 45 -2.23 -2.52 -10.53
C TRP A 45 -3.28 -3.40 -9.84
N ALA A 46 -3.78 -3.00 -8.67
CA ALA A 46 -4.79 -3.77 -7.94
C ALA A 46 -6.11 -3.85 -8.73
N GLU A 47 -6.49 -2.77 -9.39
CA GLU A 47 -7.67 -2.74 -10.26
C GLU A 47 -7.48 -3.62 -11.50
N PHE A 48 -6.34 -3.48 -12.18
CA PHE A 48 -6.03 -4.28 -13.37
C PHE A 48 -5.97 -5.78 -13.05
N SER A 49 -5.17 -6.17 -12.05
CA SER A 49 -4.95 -7.56 -11.68
C SER A 49 -6.18 -8.26 -11.10
N SER A 50 -7.16 -7.50 -10.56
CA SER A 50 -8.41 -8.05 -10.04
C SER A 50 -9.26 -8.77 -11.10
N ARG A 51 -9.05 -8.48 -12.39
CA ARG A 51 -9.74 -9.12 -13.52
C ARG A 51 -9.29 -10.56 -13.75
N PHE A 52 -8.10 -10.90 -13.26
CA PHE A 52 -7.44 -12.20 -13.45
C PHE A 52 -7.46 -13.05 -12.17
N ASP A 53 -8.00 -12.49 -11.10
CA ASP A 53 -8.17 -13.13 -9.81
C ASP A 53 -9.58 -13.75 -9.73
N ASP A 54 -9.65 -15.03 -9.40
CA ASP A 54 -10.93 -15.70 -9.16
C ASP A 54 -11.48 -15.23 -7.81
N GLN A 55 -12.53 -14.40 -7.86
CA GLN A 55 -13.15 -13.85 -6.65
C GLN A 55 -13.85 -14.91 -5.80
N ILE A 56 -14.12 -16.10 -6.34
CA ILE A 56 -14.83 -17.18 -5.68
C ILE A 56 -13.85 -18.08 -4.89
N ALA A 57 -12.63 -18.25 -5.40
CA ALA A 57 -11.59 -19.00 -4.71
C ALA A 57 -11.01 -18.18 -3.54
N LEU A 58 -11.12 -18.72 -2.32
CA LEU A 58 -10.57 -18.08 -1.11
C LEU A 58 -9.05 -17.85 -1.23
N PHE A 59 -8.33 -18.79 -1.85
CA PHE A 59 -6.89 -18.69 -2.08
C PHE A 59 -6.49 -19.37 -3.39
N THR A 60 -5.86 -18.60 -4.28
CA THR A 60 -5.09 -19.12 -5.42
C THR A 60 -3.63 -18.71 -5.23
N GLU A 61 -2.68 -19.55 -5.63
CA GLU A 61 -1.25 -19.20 -5.57
C GLU A 61 -0.97 -17.92 -6.36
N ARG A 62 -1.65 -17.74 -7.50
CA ARG A 62 -1.60 -16.51 -8.31
C ARG A 62 -1.93 -15.26 -7.51
N ARG A 63 -3.00 -15.27 -6.70
CA ARG A 63 -3.38 -14.14 -5.84
C ARG A 63 -2.24 -13.71 -4.90
N VAL A 64 -1.43 -14.66 -4.43
CA VAL A 64 -0.27 -14.36 -3.58
C VAL A 64 0.76 -13.52 -4.33
N PHE A 65 1.07 -13.90 -5.57
CA PHE A 65 2.04 -13.17 -6.39
C PHE A 65 1.51 -11.80 -6.84
N LEU A 66 0.24 -11.70 -7.27
CA LEU A 66 -0.38 -10.42 -7.63
C LEU A 66 -0.40 -9.45 -6.44
N LYS A 67 -0.70 -9.97 -5.25
CA LYS A 67 -0.66 -9.19 -4.00
C LYS A 67 0.77 -8.79 -3.61
N ARG A 68 1.77 -9.64 -3.91
CA ARG A 68 3.18 -9.31 -3.71
C ARG A 68 3.59 -8.12 -4.58
N VAL A 69 3.28 -8.14 -5.87
CA VAL A 69 3.54 -7.01 -6.79
C VAL A 69 2.89 -5.72 -6.29
N LYS A 70 1.63 -5.79 -5.85
CA LYS A 70 0.94 -4.64 -5.22
C LYS A 70 1.70 -4.07 -4.02
N ASN A 71 2.23 -4.94 -3.16
CA ASN A 71 2.94 -4.52 -1.97
C ASN A 71 4.28 -3.86 -2.33
N GLU A 72 5.03 -4.43 -3.27
CA GLU A 72 6.29 -3.83 -3.76
C GLU A 72 6.03 -2.42 -4.32
N LEU A 73 5.01 -2.26 -5.17
CA LEU A 73 4.56 -0.95 -5.67
C LEU A 73 4.23 0.02 -4.52
N ARG A 74 3.49 -0.45 -3.51
CA ARG A 74 3.08 0.38 -2.37
C ARG A 74 4.25 0.81 -1.51
N GLU A 75 5.23 -0.08 -1.28
CA GLU A 75 6.41 0.22 -0.49
C GLU A 75 7.31 1.26 -1.17
N LEU A 76 7.40 1.17 -2.50
CA LEU A 76 8.17 2.10 -3.33
C LEU A 76 7.48 3.47 -3.50
N GLU A 77 6.15 3.52 -3.65
CA GLU A 77 5.39 4.78 -3.75
C GLU A 77 5.12 5.44 -2.38
N VAL A 78 4.89 4.65 -1.33
CA VAL A 78 4.51 5.14 0.00
C VAL A 78 5.53 4.66 1.05
N PRO A 79 6.66 5.36 1.21
CA PRO A 79 7.68 4.94 2.15
C PRO A 79 7.13 4.95 3.59
N LEU A 80 7.35 3.84 4.31
CA LEU A 80 6.91 3.60 5.70
C LEU A 80 7.24 4.73 6.68
N LYS A 81 8.33 5.49 6.43
CA LYS A 81 8.73 6.64 7.25
C LYS A 81 7.67 7.75 7.28
N THR A 82 6.86 7.89 6.24
CA THR A 82 5.80 8.91 6.17
C THR A 82 4.64 8.55 7.12
N TRP A 83 4.25 7.27 7.16
CA TRP A 83 3.24 6.78 8.11
C TRP A 83 3.68 6.89 9.57
N GLN A 84 4.95 6.61 9.86
CA GLN A 84 5.50 6.80 11.22
C GLN A 84 5.43 8.27 11.68
N LYS A 85 5.62 9.24 10.77
CA LYS A 85 5.48 10.66 11.09
C LYS A 85 4.03 11.04 11.36
N VAL A 86 3.09 10.55 10.55
CA VAL A 86 1.64 10.78 10.75
C VAL A 86 1.16 10.20 12.07
N ALA A 87 1.58 8.96 12.40
CA ALA A 87 1.23 8.32 13.67
C ALA A 87 1.75 9.10 14.89
N LYS A 88 2.99 9.60 14.84
CA LYS A 88 3.56 10.46 15.90
C LYS A 88 2.81 11.79 16.04
N GLY A 89 2.42 12.39 14.92
CA GLY A 89 1.62 13.61 14.90
C GLY A 89 0.26 13.42 15.58
N LEU A 90 -0.46 12.35 15.21
CA LEU A 90 -1.76 12.00 15.83
C LEU A 90 -1.65 11.78 17.34
N ALA A 91 -0.62 11.07 17.80
CA ALA A 91 -0.40 10.82 19.23
C ALA A 91 -0.12 12.11 20.03
N ALA A 92 0.64 13.05 19.46
CA ALA A 92 0.90 14.35 20.07
C ALA A 92 -0.40 15.17 20.20
N VAL A 93 -1.21 15.20 19.15
CA VAL A 93 -2.51 15.90 19.16
C VAL A 93 -3.46 15.30 20.20
N ALA A 94 -3.57 13.98 20.27
CA ALA A 94 -4.40 13.31 21.27
C ALA A 94 -3.96 13.62 22.71
N SER A 95 -2.65 13.72 22.96
CA SER A 95 -2.09 14.08 24.27
C SER A 95 -2.46 15.51 24.68
N VAL A 96 -2.43 16.46 23.74
CA VAL A 96 -2.88 17.84 23.98
C VAL A 96 -4.37 17.88 24.30
N PHE A 97 -5.20 17.17 23.53
CA PHE A 97 -6.64 17.08 23.81
C PHE A 97 -6.92 16.50 25.20
N LEU A 98 -6.16 15.47 25.62
CA LEU A 98 -6.30 14.89 26.96
C LEU A 98 -6.01 15.91 28.06
N ILE A 99 -4.93 16.69 27.93
CA ILE A 99 -4.57 17.75 28.89
C ILE A 99 -5.66 18.81 28.97
N VAL A 100 -6.18 19.25 27.83
CA VAL A 100 -7.28 20.22 27.76
C VAL A 100 -8.54 19.66 28.43
N PHE A 101 -8.90 18.40 28.14
CA PHE A 101 -10.05 17.74 28.75
C PHE A 101 -9.93 17.62 30.27
N LEU A 102 -8.74 17.26 30.76
CA LEU A 102 -8.45 17.16 32.19
C LEU A 102 -8.48 18.52 32.88
N ALA A 103 -7.93 19.56 32.24
CA ALA A 103 -7.96 20.92 32.75
C ALA A 103 -9.39 21.45 32.88
N ILE A 104 -10.22 21.27 31.83
CA ILE A 104 -11.63 21.62 31.85
C ILE A 104 -12.37 20.83 32.94
N SER A 105 -12.19 19.51 32.98
CA SER A 105 -12.83 18.65 34.00
C SER A 105 -12.49 19.07 35.43
N ARG A 106 -11.25 19.54 35.65
CA ARG A 106 -10.81 20.03 36.97
C ARG A 106 -11.50 21.33 37.35
N VAL A 107 -11.69 22.26 36.42
CA VAL A 107 -12.40 23.53 36.67
C VAL A 107 -13.86 23.27 37.04
N PHE A 108 -14.54 22.39 36.30
CA PHE A 108 -15.93 22.03 36.62
C PHE A 108 -16.09 21.35 37.99
N ARG A 109 -15.12 20.51 38.39
CA ARG A 109 -15.16 19.79 39.68
C ARG A 109 -14.88 20.66 40.91
N VAL A 110 -14.30 21.85 40.74
CA VAL A 110 -14.01 22.80 41.83
C VAL A 110 -15.17 23.80 42.04
N THR A 111 -16.18 23.78 41.16
CA THR A 111 -17.32 24.71 41.20
C THR A 111 -18.56 24.11 41.89
N ASP A 112 -18.47 22.86 42.35
CA ASP A 112 -19.38 22.22 43.33
C ASP A 112 -18.78 22.31 44.75
#